data_AF-A0A563EIE8-F1
#
_entry.id   AF-A0A563EIE8-F1
#
_cell.length_a   1.000
_cell.length_b   1.000
_cell.length_c   1.000
_cell.angle_alpha   90.00
_cell.angle_beta   90.00
_cell.angle_gamma   90.00
#
_symmetry.space_group_name_H-M   'P 1'
#
loop_
_entity.id
_entity.type
_entity.pdbx_description
1 polymer ?
#
loop_
_entity_poly.entity_id
_entity_poly.type
_entity_poly.pdbx_seq_one_letter_code
_entity_poly.pdbx_strand_id
1 'polypeptide(L)'
;MTDEPGKELTPRADAPPPIDPEQLRQFQEFQRFQEFQRYQEGQGGTPPAAPPPPPPAYKRKPIWLILLGSKLFRRLIYMGFAAILAFWAYDHYFGGDDQGNVAVDSGGLTQNPLRPPTPFGLQGTVGMLYKHVAHGDADSACQLFTDDAKKQFAQVLGAADCPAAVRALKQQVTSISAYERSGDSPPVTPSSDSTKLSACDLTVSGGPRLGELGLQKQGVGWAISSYAPSACG
;
A
#
# COMPACT_ATOMS: atom_id res chain seq x y z
N MET A 1 18.82 -13.96 116.70
CA MET A 1 17.66 -13.30 116.08
C MET A 1 18.18 -12.38 114.99
N THR A 2 18.25 -12.90 113.77
CA THR A 2 18.22 -12.12 112.53
C THR A 2 17.68 -13.08 111.47
N ASP A 3 16.44 -12.79 111.09
CA ASP A 3 15.67 -13.37 109.99
C ASP A 3 16.24 -12.79 108.68
N GLU A 4 16.55 -13.61 107.67
CA GLU A 4 16.79 -13.12 106.30
C GLU A 4 15.80 -13.79 105.34
N PRO A 5 14.90 -13.02 104.70
CA PRO A 5 13.83 -13.56 103.88
C PRO A 5 14.21 -13.68 102.41
N GLY A 6 13.61 -14.67 101.73
CA GLY A 6 13.18 -14.56 100.34
C GLY A 6 14.26 -14.46 99.26
N LYS A 7 14.64 -15.61 98.69
CA LYS A 7 15.08 -15.69 97.29
C LYS A 7 13.93 -15.30 96.38
N GLU A 8 13.90 -14.06 95.88
CA GLU A 8 13.04 -13.67 94.77
C GLU A 8 13.90 -13.40 93.52
N LEU A 9 13.50 -14.04 92.44
CA LEU A 9 14.18 -14.11 91.15
C LEU A 9 14.18 -12.75 90.46
N THR A 10 15.36 -12.17 90.21
CA THR A 10 15.50 -11.12 89.20
C THR A 10 15.18 -11.74 87.83
N PRO A 11 14.24 -11.19 87.05
CA PRO A 11 14.08 -11.59 85.66
C PRO A 11 15.37 -11.20 84.94
N ARG A 12 16.13 -12.20 84.49
CA ARG A 12 17.22 -11.98 83.55
C ARG A 12 16.58 -11.46 82.28
N ALA A 13 16.67 -10.15 82.05
CA ALA A 13 16.40 -9.55 80.76
C ALA A 13 17.53 -9.99 79.81
N ASP A 14 17.45 -11.22 79.32
CA ASP A 14 18.25 -11.64 78.18
C ASP A 14 17.78 -10.81 76.99
N ALA A 15 18.64 -9.90 76.52
CA ALA A 15 18.43 -9.18 75.29
C ALA A 15 18.22 -10.20 74.16
N PRO A 16 17.18 -10.05 73.32
CA PRO A 16 16.92 -11.01 72.25
C PRO A 16 18.15 -11.07 71.32
N PRO A 17 18.55 -12.27 70.88
CA PRO A 17 19.72 -12.44 70.03
C PRO A 17 19.56 -11.61 68.74
N PRO A 18 20.65 -11.03 68.21
CA PRO A 18 20.61 -10.25 66.98
C PRO A 18 20.15 -11.15 65.83
N ILE A 19 19.03 -10.78 65.20
CA ILE A 19 18.44 -11.52 64.09
C ILE A 19 19.37 -11.40 62.88
N ASP A 20 19.76 -12.53 62.30
CA ASP A 20 20.59 -12.64 61.09
C ASP A 20 19.89 -11.94 59.90
N PRO A 21 20.57 -11.04 59.16
CA PRO A 21 20.00 -10.38 57.98
C PRO A 21 19.41 -11.33 56.93
N GLU A 22 19.92 -12.55 56.81
CA GLU A 22 19.36 -13.56 55.89
C GLU A 22 18.02 -14.12 56.41
N GLN A 23 17.85 -14.27 57.72
CA GLN A 23 16.55 -14.62 58.30
C GLN A 23 15.52 -13.51 58.10
N LEU A 24 15.92 -12.24 58.22
CA LEU A 24 15.01 -11.11 57.96
C LEU A 24 14.49 -11.10 56.53
N ARG A 25 15.35 -11.43 55.56
CA ARG A 25 14.92 -11.54 54.15
C ARG A 25 13.91 -12.66 53.93
N GLN A 26 14.16 -13.85 54.48
CA GLN A 26 13.22 -14.97 54.38
C GLN A 26 11.85 -14.62 54.99
N PHE A 27 11.83 -13.91 56.11
CA PHE A 27 10.59 -13.44 56.72
C PHE A 27 9.84 -12.44 55.83
N GLN A 28 10.53 -11.49 55.18
CA GLN A 28 9.91 -10.53 54.27
C GLN A 28 9.33 -11.21 53.02
N GLU A 29 10.01 -12.22 52.48
CA GLU A 29 9.50 -13.00 51.35
C GLU A 29 8.22 -13.75 51.72
N PHE A 30 8.17 -14.33 52.92
CA PHE A 30 6.99 -15.02 53.43
C PHE A 30 5.79 -14.06 53.63
N GLN A 31 6.04 -12.84 54.13
CA GLN A 31 4.98 -11.83 54.27
C GLN A 31 4.38 -11.40 52.93
N ARG A 32 5.20 -11.14 51.89
CA ARG A 32 4.69 -10.84 50.54
C ARG A 32 3.82 -11.96 49.98
N PHE A 33 4.19 -13.22 50.25
CA PHE A 33 3.42 -14.36 49.79
C PHE A 33 2.03 -14.42 50.46
N GLN A 34 1.97 -14.17 51.77
CA GLN A 34 0.68 -14.08 52.47
C GLN A 34 -0.17 -12.90 51.97
N GLU A 35 0.42 -11.75 51.69
CA GLU A 35 -0.29 -10.61 51.10
C GLU A 35 -0.84 -10.93 49.70
N PHE A 36 -0.07 -11.65 48.88
CA PHE A 36 -0.51 -12.09 47.55
C PHE A 36 -1.68 -13.07 47.63
N GLN A 37 -1.65 -14.03 48.57
CA GLN A 37 -2.80 -14.90 48.82
C GLN A 37 -4.03 -14.12 49.28
N ARG A 38 -3.87 -13.20 50.25
CA ARG A 38 -4.95 -12.33 50.73
C ARG A 38 -5.53 -11.44 49.62
N TYR A 39 -4.70 -10.98 48.69
CA TYR A 39 -5.14 -10.21 47.52
C TYR A 39 -5.93 -11.06 46.52
N GLN A 40 -5.51 -12.31 46.27
CA GLN A 40 -6.29 -13.24 45.45
C GLN A 40 -7.62 -13.62 46.11
N GLU A 41 -7.62 -13.84 47.42
CA GLU A 41 -8.84 -14.07 48.21
C GLU A 41 -9.77 -12.85 48.15
N GLY A 42 -9.22 -11.64 48.23
CA GLY A 42 -9.95 -10.37 48.10
C GLY A 42 -10.47 -10.05 46.69
N GLN A 43 -9.87 -10.62 45.63
CA GLN A 43 -10.26 -10.37 44.23
C GLN A 43 -11.06 -11.49 43.55
N GLY A 44 -11.36 -12.61 44.20
CA GLY A 44 -12.44 -13.48 43.72
C GLY A 44 -12.23 -14.98 43.86
N GLY A 45 -12.07 -15.46 45.09
CA GLY A 45 -12.36 -16.85 45.45
C GLY A 45 -13.78 -17.02 46.00
N THR A 46 -14.79 -16.95 45.12
CA THR A 46 -16.25 -17.25 45.32
C THR A 46 -17.14 -16.35 46.21
N PRO A 47 -18.32 -15.90 45.70
CA PRO A 47 -19.44 -15.38 46.51
C PRO A 47 -20.12 -16.48 47.36
N PRO A 48 -20.93 -16.12 48.39
CA PRO A 48 -21.58 -17.07 49.31
C PRO A 48 -22.56 -18.02 48.61
N ALA A 49 -22.85 -19.15 49.26
CA ALA A 49 -23.66 -20.28 48.80
C ALA A 49 -24.86 -19.92 47.90
N ALA A 50 -24.99 -20.65 46.79
CA ALA A 50 -26.01 -20.45 45.77
C ALA A 50 -27.43 -20.87 46.25
N PRO A 51 -28.49 -20.13 45.86
CA PRO A 51 -29.89 -20.62 45.87
C PRO A 51 -30.06 -21.86 44.95
N PRO A 52 -31.15 -22.64 45.06
CA PRO A 52 -31.36 -23.87 44.29
C PRO A 52 -31.13 -23.65 42.79
N PRO A 53 -30.60 -24.65 42.06
CA PRO A 53 -30.22 -24.48 40.67
C PRO A 53 -31.45 -24.03 39.86
N PRO A 54 -31.37 -22.90 39.13
CA PRO A 54 -32.40 -22.54 38.17
C PRO A 54 -32.52 -23.65 37.11
N PRO A 55 -33.71 -23.87 36.50
CA PRO A 55 -33.89 -24.84 35.43
C PRO A 55 -32.82 -24.63 34.36
N PRO A 56 -32.35 -25.69 33.66
CA PRO A 56 -31.25 -25.56 32.70
C PRO A 56 -31.58 -24.44 31.73
N ALA A 57 -30.89 -23.32 31.90
CA ALA A 57 -30.99 -22.21 30.98
C ALA A 57 -30.43 -22.75 29.67
N TYR A 58 -31.32 -23.03 28.71
CA TYR A 58 -30.95 -23.30 27.34
C TYR A 58 -30.04 -22.14 26.94
N LYS A 59 -28.72 -22.39 26.89
CA LYS A 59 -27.77 -21.44 26.32
C LYS A 59 -28.21 -21.26 24.89
N ARG A 60 -28.99 -20.20 24.65
CA ARG A 60 -29.32 -19.75 23.30
C ARG A 60 -27.97 -19.51 22.66
N LYS A 61 -27.60 -20.39 21.72
CA LYS A 61 -26.42 -20.19 20.89
C LYS A 61 -26.52 -18.74 20.40
N PRO A 62 -25.48 -17.91 20.58
CA PRO A 62 -25.58 -16.51 20.22
C PRO A 62 -26.02 -16.44 18.76
N ILE A 63 -26.92 -15.52 18.43
CA ILE A 63 -27.64 -15.51 17.15
C ILE A 63 -26.64 -15.51 15.97
N TRP A 64 -25.48 -14.88 16.13
CA TRP A 64 -24.35 -14.95 15.20
C TRP A 64 -23.83 -16.37 14.93
N LEU A 65 -23.78 -17.26 15.92
CA LEU A 65 -23.37 -18.67 15.78
C LEU A 65 -24.43 -19.52 15.05
N ILE A 66 -25.72 -19.17 15.15
CA ILE A 66 -26.79 -19.79 14.35
C ILE A 66 -26.77 -19.23 12.92
N LEU A 67 -26.45 -17.94 12.74
CA LEU A 67 -26.29 -17.30 11.44
C LEU A 67 -25.08 -17.86 10.68
N LEU A 68 -23.93 -18.07 11.36
CA LEU A 68 -22.72 -18.71 10.83
C LEU A 68 -22.92 -20.20 10.50
N GLY A 69 -23.80 -20.88 11.24
CA GLY A 69 -24.14 -22.28 11.01
C GLY A 69 -25.22 -22.51 9.94
N SER A 70 -25.80 -21.44 9.38
CA SER A 70 -26.90 -21.56 8.43
C SER A 70 -26.42 -22.07 7.08
N LYS A 71 -27.19 -23.00 6.47
CA LYS A 71 -26.91 -23.50 5.10
C LYS A 71 -26.84 -22.36 4.07
N LEU A 72 -27.56 -21.27 4.32
CA LEU A 72 -27.55 -20.08 3.48
C LEU A 72 -26.21 -19.35 3.56
N PHE A 73 -25.66 -19.14 4.77
CA PHE A 73 -24.34 -18.55 4.96
C PHE A 73 -23.23 -19.42 4.35
N ARG A 74 -23.32 -20.75 4.52
CA ARG A 74 -22.39 -21.67 3.87
C ARG A 74 -22.47 -21.59 2.33
N ARG A 75 -23.67 -21.44 1.77
CA ARG A 75 -23.87 -21.24 0.33
C ARG A 75 -23.32 -19.90 -0.15
N LEU A 76 -23.48 -18.84 0.63
CA LEU A 76 -22.89 -17.53 0.33
C LEU A 76 -21.36 -17.56 0.39
N ILE A 77 -20.77 -18.26 1.36
CA ILE A 77 -19.31 -18.47 1.41
C ILE A 77 -18.85 -19.23 0.18
N TYR A 78 -19.51 -20.34 -0.19
CA TYR A 78 -19.13 -21.08 -1.39
C TYR A 78 -19.28 -20.25 -2.67
N MET A 79 -20.34 -19.44 -2.79
CA MET A 79 -20.52 -18.52 -3.92
C MET A 79 -19.47 -17.41 -3.92
N GLY A 80 -19.09 -16.88 -2.75
CA GLY A 80 -18.01 -15.91 -2.62
C GLY A 80 -16.67 -16.50 -3.01
N PHE A 81 -16.36 -17.71 -2.55
CA PHE A 81 -15.13 -18.43 -2.91
C PHE A 81 -15.11 -18.79 -4.40
N ALA A 82 -16.24 -19.22 -4.96
CA ALA A 82 -16.37 -19.47 -6.40
C ALA A 82 -16.21 -18.19 -7.22
N ALA A 83 -16.75 -17.07 -6.76
CA ALA A 83 -16.57 -15.76 -7.40
C ALA A 83 -15.13 -15.28 -7.30
N ILE A 84 -14.46 -15.46 -6.16
CA ILE A 84 -13.03 -15.16 -5.98
C ILE A 84 -12.19 -16.03 -6.92
N LEU A 85 -12.46 -17.34 -7.01
CA LEU A 85 -11.75 -18.23 -7.93
C LEU A 85 -12.03 -17.90 -9.40
N ALA A 86 -13.26 -17.53 -9.74
CA ALA A 86 -13.61 -17.09 -11.08
C ALA A 86 -12.93 -15.76 -11.44
N PHE A 87 -12.86 -14.83 -10.49
CA PHE A 87 -12.15 -13.57 -10.65
C PHE A 87 -10.63 -13.78 -10.76
N TRP A 88 -10.06 -14.64 -9.91
CA TRP A 88 -8.66 -15.04 -10.00
C TRP A 88 -8.34 -15.75 -11.31
N ALA A 89 -9.20 -16.65 -11.77
CA ALA A 89 -9.02 -17.32 -13.06
C ALA A 89 -9.18 -16.34 -14.22
N TYR A 90 -10.11 -15.40 -14.14
CA TYR A 90 -10.23 -14.34 -15.13
C TYR A 90 -8.96 -13.50 -15.19
N ASP A 91 -8.43 -13.06 -14.05
CA ASP A 91 -7.16 -12.33 -13.96
C ASP A 91 -5.97 -13.17 -14.45
N HIS A 92 -5.89 -14.45 -14.07
CA HIS A 92 -4.78 -15.33 -14.45
C HIS A 92 -4.77 -15.71 -15.94
N TYR A 93 -5.94 -15.87 -16.57
CA TYR A 93 -6.05 -16.28 -17.98
C TYR A 93 -6.31 -15.11 -18.94
N PHE A 94 -6.87 -14.00 -18.47
CA PHE A 94 -7.28 -12.84 -19.28
C PHE A 94 -6.82 -11.48 -18.72
N GLY A 95 -6.30 -11.40 -17.50
CA GLY A 95 -5.66 -10.21 -16.92
C GLY A 95 -4.18 -10.16 -17.29
N GLY A 96 -3.73 -9.04 -17.86
CA GLY A 96 -2.31 -8.77 -18.05
C GLY A 96 -1.67 -8.34 -16.73
N ASP A 97 -0.39 -8.66 -16.54
CA ASP A 97 0.36 -8.39 -15.32
C ASP A 97 0.29 -6.92 -14.86
N ASP A 98 -0.49 -6.64 -13.81
CA ASP A 98 -0.37 -5.42 -13.00
C ASP A 98 0.34 -5.76 -11.67
N GLN A 99 1.67 -5.78 -11.67
CA GLN A 99 2.46 -5.58 -10.45
C GLN A 99 2.83 -4.09 -10.29
N GLY A 100 1.81 -3.26 -10.04
CA GLY A 100 1.98 -1.91 -9.51
C GLY A 100 1.84 -1.92 -7.99
N ASN A 101 2.92 -2.14 -7.24
CA ASN A 101 2.99 -1.88 -5.80
C ASN A 101 4.44 -1.63 -5.34
N VAL A 102 4.97 -0.43 -5.57
CA VAL A 102 5.56 0.45 -4.55
C VAL A 102 5.92 1.78 -5.21
N ALA A 103 5.09 2.79 -4.96
CA ALA A 103 5.54 4.16 -5.02
C ALA A 103 6.63 4.33 -3.96
N VAL A 104 7.89 4.34 -4.39
CA VAL A 104 8.98 4.87 -3.57
C VAL A 104 8.98 6.37 -3.81
N ASP A 105 8.28 7.07 -2.92
CA ASP A 105 8.41 8.50 -2.74
C ASP A 105 9.85 8.82 -2.34
N SER A 106 10.69 9.11 -3.32
CA SER A 106 11.98 9.76 -3.11
C SER A 106 11.76 11.24 -3.29
N GLY A 107 11.41 11.91 -2.19
CA GLY A 107 11.17 13.34 -2.15
C GLY A 107 12.27 14.13 -2.88
N GLY A 108 11.86 14.95 -3.85
CA GLY A 108 12.81 15.75 -4.62
C GLY A 108 12.16 16.57 -5.72
N LEU A 109 11.76 17.80 -5.34
CA LEU A 109 11.29 18.91 -6.18
C LEU A 109 9.83 18.83 -6.66
N THR A 110 9.05 19.79 -6.18
CA THR A 110 7.78 20.28 -6.75
C THR A 110 7.96 20.93 -8.13
N GLN A 111 8.86 20.40 -8.95
CA GLN A 111 9.10 20.75 -10.35
C GLN A 111 9.29 19.47 -11.18
N ASN A 112 8.16 18.84 -11.50
CA ASN A 112 7.88 18.01 -12.67
C ASN A 112 9.07 17.22 -13.30
N PRO A 113 9.60 16.19 -12.63
CA PRO A 113 10.74 15.38 -13.12
C PRO A 113 10.45 14.50 -14.36
N LEU A 114 9.23 14.49 -14.88
CA LEU A 114 8.83 13.64 -16.01
C LEU A 114 8.96 14.30 -17.39
N ARG A 115 9.29 15.59 -17.48
CA ARG A 115 9.45 16.25 -18.79
C ARG A 115 10.91 16.19 -19.23
N PRO A 116 11.23 15.52 -20.34
CA PRO A 116 12.56 15.54 -20.90
C PRO A 116 13.07 16.96 -21.19
N PRO A 117 14.38 17.22 -21.03
CA PRO A 117 14.97 18.53 -21.28
C PRO A 117 15.00 18.90 -22.77
N THR A 118 14.83 17.92 -23.66
CA THR A 118 14.80 18.09 -25.11
C THR A 118 13.45 17.67 -25.69
N PRO A 119 12.95 18.35 -26.74
CA PRO A 119 11.71 17.94 -27.40
C PRO A 119 11.91 16.69 -28.27
N PHE A 120 13.08 16.57 -28.89
CA PHE A 120 13.41 15.53 -29.88
C PHE A 120 14.49 14.57 -29.39
N GLY A 121 14.72 13.52 -30.19
CA GLY A 121 15.65 12.44 -29.92
C GLY A 121 15.04 11.33 -29.08
N LEU A 122 15.72 10.18 -29.01
CA LEU A 122 15.22 8.98 -28.30
C LEU A 122 14.95 9.22 -26.81
N GLN A 123 15.68 10.15 -26.18
CA GLN A 123 15.49 10.54 -24.77
C GLN A 123 14.68 11.83 -24.62
N GLY A 124 14.24 12.46 -25.72
CA GLY A 124 13.39 13.63 -25.70
C GLY A 124 11.91 13.29 -25.55
N THR A 125 11.06 14.30 -25.40
CA THR A 125 9.61 14.14 -25.20
C THR A 125 8.95 13.25 -26.25
N VAL A 126 9.31 13.40 -27.52
CA VAL A 126 8.73 12.59 -28.61
C VAL A 126 9.24 11.15 -28.56
N GLY A 127 10.54 10.92 -28.38
CA GLY A 127 11.10 9.57 -28.28
C GLY A 127 10.55 8.81 -27.09
N MET A 128 10.40 9.49 -25.94
CA MET A 128 9.77 8.93 -24.76
C MET A 128 8.29 8.60 -25.00
N LEU A 129 7.54 9.42 -25.75
CA LEU A 129 6.17 9.07 -26.13
C LEU A 129 6.11 7.77 -26.92
N TYR A 130 6.93 7.62 -27.97
CA TYR A 130 7.01 6.39 -28.76
C TYR A 130 7.37 5.18 -27.90
N LYS A 131 8.36 5.34 -27.01
CA LYS A 131 8.74 4.31 -26.04
C LYS A 131 7.58 3.91 -25.14
N HIS A 132 6.90 4.85 -24.50
CA HIS A 132 5.80 4.52 -23.59
C HIS A 132 4.62 3.86 -24.34
N VAL A 133 4.28 4.32 -25.55
CA VAL A 133 3.27 3.66 -26.40
C VAL A 133 3.74 2.25 -26.81
N ALA A 134 5.02 2.06 -27.11
CA ALA A 134 5.59 0.75 -27.44
C ALA A 134 5.40 -0.27 -26.30
N HIS A 135 5.51 0.18 -25.04
CA HIS A 135 5.35 -0.66 -23.85
C HIS A 135 3.91 -0.69 -23.31
N GLY A 136 3.02 0.17 -23.81
CA GLY A 136 1.65 0.28 -23.30
C GLY A 136 1.56 1.02 -21.95
N ASP A 137 2.62 1.75 -21.58
CA ASP A 137 2.74 2.53 -20.35
C ASP A 137 1.95 3.85 -20.49
N ALA A 138 0.64 3.73 -20.28
CA ALA A 138 -0.31 4.81 -20.43
C ALA A 138 -0.04 5.99 -19.49
N ASP A 139 0.31 5.72 -18.23
CA ASP A 139 0.49 6.78 -17.23
C ASP A 139 1.67 7.68 -17.59
N SER A 140 2.82 7.08 -17.89
CA SER A 140 4.01 7.86 -18.27
C SER A 140 3.83 8.55 -19.62
N ALA A 141 3.22 7.89 -20.61
CA ALA A 141 2.89 8.51 -21.90
C ALA A 141 2.01 9.76 -21.72
N CYS A 142 0.94 9.65 -20.92
CA CYS A 142 0.01 10.75 -20.70
C CYS A 142 0.63 11.90 -19.89
N GLN A 143 1.61 11.64 -19.03
CA GLN A 143 2.33 12.68 -18.28
C GLN A 143 3.20 13.59 -19.18
N LEU A 144 3.50 13.17 -20.41
CA LEU A 144 4.20 14.01 -21.40
C LEU A 144 3.29 15.09 -22.01
N PHE A 145 1.97 14.95 -21.89
CA PHE A 145 0.99 15.88 -22.46
C PHE A 145 0.51 16.91 -21.42
N THR A 146 0.19 18.11 -21.90
CA THR A 146 -0.68 19.03 -21.15
C THR A 146 -2.10 18.49 -21.10
N ASP A 147 -2.91 18.96 -20.14
CA ASP A 147 -4.27 18.42 -19.97
C ASP A 147 -5.17 18.65 -21.20
N ASP A 148 -4.99 19.76 -21.91
CA ASP A 148 -5.71 20.01 -23.15
C ASP A 148 -5.22 19.10 -24.28
N ALA A 149 -3.92 18.85 -24.38
CA ALA A 149 -3.35 17.96 -25.37
C ALA A 149 -3.75 16.49 -25.14
N LYS A 150 -3.90 16.04 -23.87
CA LYS A 150 -4.45 14.72 -23.52
C LYS A 150 -5.85 14.54 -24.09
N LYS A 151 -6.72 15.55 -23.95
CA LYS A 151 -8.08 15.52 -24.47
C LYS A 151 -8.09 15.47 -26.00
N GLN A 152 -7.27 16.29 -26.65
CA GLN A 152 -7.11 16.28 -28.11
C GLN A 152 -6.63 14.91 -28.61
N PHE A 153 -5.62 14.34 -27.95
CA PHE A 153 -5.08 13.03 -28.27
C PHE A 153 -6.14 11.92 -28.20
N ALA A 154 -6.89 11.86 -27.10
CA ALA A 154 -7.97 10.90 -26.93
C ALA A 154 -9.07 11.09 -27.98
N GLN A 155 -9.51 12.34 -28.19
CA GLN A 155 -10.59 12.67 -29.11
C GLN A 155 -10.26 12.31 -30.56
N VAL A 156 -9.06 12.67 -31.03
CA VAL A 156 -8.63 12.38 -32.41
C VAL A 156 -8.49 10.87 -32.64
N LEU A 157 -8.08 10.11 -31.62
CA LEU A 157 -7.96 8.66 -31.69
C LEU A 157 -9.28 7.92 -31.40
N GLY A 158 -10.38 8.64 -31.12
CA GLY A 158 -11.68 8.05 -30.83
C GLY A 158 -11.72 7.27 -29.51
N ALA A 159 -10.85 7.61 -28.55
CA ALA A 159 -10.77 6.98 -27.24
C ALA A 159 -11.47 7.80 -26.16
N ALA A 160 -11.84 7.16 -25.05
CA ALA A 160 -12.48 7.81 -23.91
C ALA A 160 -11.56 8.81 -23.19
N ASP A 161 -10.27 8.48 -23.08
CA ASP A 161 -9.25 9.26 -22.41
C ASP A 161 -7.85 8.95 -22.97
N CYS A 162 -6.83 9.66 -22.49
CA CYS A 162 -5.46 9.46 -22.94
C CYS A 162 -4.95 8.03 -22.66
N PRO A 163 -5.16 7.43 -21.46
CA PRO A 163 -4.78 6.04 -21.22
C PRO A 163 -5.43 5.03 -22.17
N ALA A 164 -6.71 5.19 -22.49
CA ALA A 164 -7.40 4.35 -23.47
C ALA A 164 -6.81 4.52 -24.88
N ALA A 165 -6.45 5.75 -25.27
CA ALA A 165 -5.78 6.01 -26.55
C ALA A 165 -4.41 5.33 -26.64
N VAL A 166 -3.58 5.42 -25.59
CA VAL A 166 -2.27 4.76 -25.55
C VAL A 166 -2.42 3.24 -25.66
N ARG A 167 -3.36 2.65 -24.90
CA ARG A 167 -3.64 1.22 -24.98
C ARG A 167 -4.13 0.81 -26.37
N ALA A 168 -4.97 1.62 -27.03
CA ALA A 168 -5.43 1.35 -28.39
C ALA A 168 -4.29 1.41 -29.42
N LEU A 169 -3.35 2.35 -29.28
CA LEU A 169 -2.16 2.42 -30.13
C LEU A 169 -1.21 1.24 -29.89
N LYS A 170 -1.04 0.82 -28.63
CA LYS A 170 -0.23 -0.34 -28.28
C LYS A 170 -0.68 -1.61 -29.01
N GLN A 171 -1.97 -1.80 -29.25
CA GLN A 171 -2.49 -2.94 -30.03
C GLN A 171 -2.06 -2.93 -31.50
N GLN A 172 -1.62 -1.79 -32.03
CA GLN A 172 -1.12 -1.64 -33.40
C GLN A 172 0.40 -1.75 -33.49
N VAL A 173 1.10 -1.90 -32.35
CA VAL A 173 2.56 -2.06 -32.30
C VAL A 173 2.91 -3.51 -32.60
N THR A 174 3.55 -3.75 -33.74
CA THR A 174 3.99 -5.07 -34.21
C THR A 174 5.38 -5.44 -33.73
N SER A 175 6.22 -4.46 -33.37
CA SER A 175 7.55 -4.70 -32.79
C SER A 175 7.90 -3.61 -31.79
N ILE A 176 7.95 -3.98 -30.51
CA ILE A 176 8.26 -3.05 -29.41
C ILE A 176 9.65 -2.42 -29.61
N SER A 177 10.66 -3.25 -29.88
CA SER A 177 12.05 -2.80 -30.00
C SER A 177 12.29 -1.93 -31.23
N ALA A 178 11.50 -2.07 -32.30
CA ALA A 178 11.56 -1.18 -33.45
C ALA A 178 10.79 0.12 -33.19
N TYR A 179 9.63 0.01 -32.53
CA TYR A 179 8.76 1.16 -32.29
C TYR A 179 9.29 2.12 -31.23
N GLU A 180 9.90 1.63 -30.15
CA GLU A 180 10.51 2.50 -29.13
C GLU A 180 11.72 3.30 -29.64
N ARG A 181 12.32 2.86 -30.76
CA ARG A 181 13.39 3.58 -31.46
C ARG A 181 12.84 4.54 -32.53
N SER A 182 11.52 4.56 -32.72
CA SER A 182 10.87 5.56 -33.58
C SER A 182 10.83 6.91 -32.88
N GLY A 183 10.89 7.99 -33.65
CA GLY A 183 11.01 9.35 -33.08
C GLY A 183 12.44 9.85 -32.94
N ASP A 184 13.42 9.10 -33.46
CA ASP A 184 14.72 9.68 -33.79
C ASP A 184 14.51 10.69 -34.93
N SER A 185 14.70 11.96 -34.59
CA SER A 185 14.68 13.09 -35.51
C SER A 185 16.09 13.69 -35.48
N PRO A 186 16.59 14.27 -36.59
CA PRO A 186 17.86 14.99 -36.56
C PRO A 186 17.89 15.95 -35.36
N PRO A 187 19.04 16.13 -34.69
CA PRO A 187 19.16 17.01 -33.53
C PRO A 187 18.94 18.46 -33.96
N VAL A 188 17.68 18.86 -34.08
CA VAL A 188 17.26 20.23 -34.27
C VAL A 188 17.01 20.79 -32.89
N THR A 189 17.94 21.57 -32.38
CA THR A 189 17.68 22.36 -31.18
C THR A 189 16.68 23.44 -31.58
N PRO A 190 15.44 23.44 -31.05
CA PRO A 190 14.49 24.49 -31.40
C PRO A 190 15.02 25.84 -30.91
N SER A 191 14.96 26.85 -31.78
CA SER A 191 15.39 28.21 -31.46
C SER A 191 14.36 29.00 -30.62
N SER A 192 13.18 28.41 -30.39
CA SER A 192 12.05 28.98 -29.66
C SER A 192 11.54 28.00 -28.60
N ASP A 193 10.77 28.50 -27.65
CA ASP A 193 10.13 27.67 -26.60
C ASP A 193 8.92 26.87 -27.11
N SER A 194 8.61 26.94 -28.41
CA SER A 194 7.53 26.22 -29.06
C SER A 194 8.02 25.65 -30.39
N THR A 195 7.60 24.43 -30.73
CA THR A 195 7.86 23.82 -32.03
C THR A 195 6.79 22.78 -32.37
N LYS A 196 6.69 22.43 -33.65
CA LYS A 196 5.77 21.38 -34.13
C LYS A 196 6.56 20.27 -34.78
N LEU A 197 6.03 19.05 -34.67
CA LEU A 197 6.60 17.87 -35.29
C LEU A 197 5.49 17.05 -35.93
N SER A 198 5.61 16.81 -37.23
CA SER A 198 4.78 15.80 -37.89
C SER A 198 5.44 14.43 -37.79
N ALA A 199 4.66 13.40 -37.46
CA ALA A 199 5.14 12.02 -37.53
C ALA A 199 5.47 11.58 -38.97
N CYS A 200 5.11 12.36 -39.99
CA CYS A 200 5.53 12.12 -41.37
C CYS A 200 7.01 12.45 -41.59
N ASP A 201 7.59 13.33 -40.78
CA ASP A 201 9.02 13.69 -40.83
C ASP A 201 9.89 12.70 -40.06
N LEU A 202 9.27 11.70 -39.42
CA LEU A 202 9.94 10.70 -38.60
C LEU A 202 10.07 9.37 -39.34
N THR A 203 11.20 8.71 -39.10
CA THR A 203 11.32 7.29 -39.41
C THR A 203 10.60 6.50 -38.32
N VAL A 204 9.44 5.95 -38.65
CA VAL A 204 8.61 5.14 -37.75
C VAL A 204 8.56 3.71 -38.27
N SER A 205 8.82 2.76 -37.38
CA SER A 205 8.81 1.33 -37.72
C SER A 205 8.24 0.51 -36.57
N GLY A 206 7.58 -0.62 -36.87
CA GLY A 206 7.03 -1.51 -35.84
C GLY A 206 5.73 -1.04 -35.18
N GLY A 207 5.05 -0.02 -35.72
CA GLY A 207 3.78 0.49 -35.20
C GLY A 207 3.25 1.71 -35.96
N PRO A 208 2.16 2.33 -35.48
CA PRO A 208 1.50 3.46 -36.15
C PRO A 208 2.27 4.78 -35.99
N ARG A 209 2.12 5.70 -36.94
CA ARG A 209 2.67 7.06 -36.81
C ARG A 209 1.82 7.91 -35.85
N LEU A 210 2.46 8.66 -34.96
CA LEU A 210 1.78 9.45 -33.92
C LEU A 210 1.47 10.90 -34.34
N GLY A 211 0.65 11.09 -35.37
CA GLY A 211 0.01 12.39 -35.67
C GLY A 211 0.98 13.57 -35.89
N GLU A 212 0.48 14.79 -35.66
CA GLU A 212 1.27 16.01 -35.48
C GLU A 212 1.26 16.37 -33.98
N LEU A 213 2.45 16.65 -33.43
CA LEU A 213 2.70 17.00 -32.04
C LEU A 213 3.15 18.46 -31.96
N GLY A 214 2.42 19.28 -31.21
CA GLY A 214 2.91 20.58 -30.76
C GLY A 214 3.69 20.39 -29.46
N LEU A 215 4.90 20.92 -29.40
CA LEU A 215 5.81 20.82 -28.27
C LEU A 215 6.04 22.22 -27.70
N GLN A 216 5.92 22.35 -26.39
CA GLN A 216 6.12 23.60 -25.67
C GLN A 216 7.04 23.38 -24.48
N LYS A 217 8.01 24.27 -24.31
CA LYS A 217 8.87 24.31 -23.14
C LYS A 217 8.07 24.77 -21.93
N GLN A 218 8.17 24.01 -20.84
CA GLN A 218 7.51 24.26 -19.57
C GLN A 218 8.53 24.11 -18.43
N GLY A 219 9.06 25.24 -17.97
CA GLY A 219 10.18 25.26 -17.02
C GLY A 219 11.45 24.73 -17.68
N VAL A 220 12.03 23.66 -17.10
CA VAL A 220 13.27 23.04 -17.58
C VAL A 220 13.07 21.93 -18.63
N GLY A 221 11.83 21.53 -18.88
CA GLY A 221 11.51 20.41 -19.78
C GLY A 221 10.45 20.73 -20.82
N TRP A 222 10.18 19.78 -21.70
CA TRP A 222 9.25 19.90 -22.82
C TRP A 222 8.01 19.03 -22.62
N ALA A 223 6.85 19.59 -22.93
CA ALA A 223 5.56 18.90 -22.93
C ALA A 223 4.94 18.94 -24.32
N ILE A 224 4.08 17.96 -24.61
CA ILE A 224 3.20 17.97 -25.77
C ILE A 224 2.00 18.86 -25.43
N SER A 225 1.92 20.01 -26.08
CA SER A 225 0.92 21.05 -25.85
C SER A 225 -0.25 21.01 -26.82
N SER A 226 -0.12 20.29 -27.94
CA SER A 226 -1.24 20.04 -28.85
C SER A 226 -1.06 18.74 -29.61
N TYR A 227 -2.18 18.15 -30.04
CA TYR A 227 -2.20 16.96 -30.89
C TYR A 227 -3.17 17.15 -32.07
N ALA A 228 -2.76 16.71 -33.25
CA ALA A 228 -3.60 16.67 -34.45
C ALA A 228 -3.32 15.39 -35.26
N PRO A 229 -4.26 14.92 -36.09
CA PRO A 229 -3.98 13.84 -37.03
C PRO A 229 -2.97 14.31 -38.09
N SER A 230 -2.09 13.41 -38.53
CA SER A 230 -1.21 13.66 -39.68
C SER A 230 -1.65 12.81 -40.87
N ALA A 231 -1.79 13.43 -42.03
CA ALA A 231 -2.00 12.75 -43.30
C ALA A 231 -0.64 12.58 -43.98
N CYS A 232 0.03 11.47 -43.70
CA CYS A 232 1.24 11.11 -44.43
C CYS A 232 0.82 10.53 -45.78
N GLY A 233 1.17 11.21 -46.87
CA GLY A 233 0.88 10.80 -48.25
C GLY A 233 1.63 9.55 -48.69
#